data_AF-A0A7H4NYX6-F1
#
_entry.id   AF-A0A7H4NYX6-F1
#
_cell.length_a   1.000
_cell.length_b   1.000
_cell.length_c   1.000
_cell.angle_alpha   90.00
_cell.angle_beta   90.00
_cell.angle_gamma   90.00
#
_symmetry.space_group_name_H-M   'P 1'
#
loop_
_entity.id
_entity.type
_entity.pdbx_description
1 polymer ?
#
loop_
_entity_poly.entity_id
_entity_poly.type
_entity_poly.pdbx_seq_one_letter_code
_entity_poly.pdbx_strand_id
1 'polypeptide(L)'
;MEEVYLNGDLEQGAPNILNVSFNYVEGESLIMALKDLAVSSGSACTSASLEPSYVLRALGMTDELAHSSIRFSLGRFTTEEEIDYTINLVRNSIGRLRELSPLWEMFKQGVDLNSIEWSHH
;
A
#
# COMPACT_ATOMS: atom_id res chain seq x y z
N MET A 1 -11.58 -1.74 6.60
CA MET A 1 -10.30 -2.49 6.58
C MET A 1 -9.39 -1.79 7.57
N GLU A 2 -8.78 -2.51 8.51
CA GLU A 2 -7.87 -1.93 9.50
C GLU A 2 -6.52 -1.60 8.84
N GLU A 3 -5.76 -0.68 9.43
CA GLU A 3 -4.35 -0.43 9.06
C GLU A 3 -4.19 -0.04 7.57
N VAL A 4 -5.00 0.93 7.17
CA VAL A 4 -5.01 1.53 5.84
C VAL A 4 -4.87 3.03 6.02
N TYR A 5 -3.88 3.60 5.34
CA TYR A 5 -3.49 4.99 5.54
C TYR A 5 -3.59 5.73 4.21
N LEU A 6 -4.30 6.86 4.20
CA LEU A 6 -4.32 7.75 3.06
C LEU A 6 -3.05 8.60 3.04
N ASN A 7 -2.37 8.61 1.91
CA ASN A 7 -1.16 9.40 1.69
C ASN A 7 -1.53 10.71 1.00
N GLY A 8 -2.04 11.67 1.78
CA GLY A 8 -2.48 12.98 1.30
C GLY A 8 -3.81 13.41 1.90
N ASP A 9 -4.48 14.34 1.22
CA ASP A 9 -5.74 14.95 1.64
C ASP A 9 -6.81 14.75 0.55
N LEU A 10 -8.02 14.32 0.93
CA LEU A 10 -9.12 14.05 -0.02
C LEU A 10 -9.79 15.33 -0.53
N GLU A 11 -9.78 16.40 0.26
CA GLU A 11 -10.43 17.67 -0.08
C GLU A 11 -9.50 18.59 -0.87
N GLN A 12 -8.19 18.54 -0.59
CA GLN A 12 -7.18 19.38 -1.22
C GLN A 12 -6.30 18.64 -2.25
N GLY A 13 -6.55 17.34 -2.46
CA GLY A 13 -5.82 16.50 -3.41
C GLY A 13 -6.34 16.61 -4.85
N ALA A 14 -5.57 16.07 -5.80
CA ALA A 14 -6.04 15.92 -7.17
C ALA A 14 -7.18 14.87 -7.21
N PRO A 15 -8.34 15.19 -7.82
CA PRO A 15 -9.54 14.34 -7.71
C PRO A 15 -9.39 12.96 -8.38
N ASN A 16 -8.39 12.82 -9.24
CA ASN A 16 -8.13 11.60 -10.00
C ASN A 16 -6.98 10.77 -9.40
N ILE A 17 -6.40 11.17 -8.28
CA ILE A 17 -5.28 10.46 -7.64
C ILE A 17 -5.69 10.03 -6.24
N LEU A 18 -5.56 8.73 -5.98
CA LEU A 18 -5.70 8.16 -4.65
C LEU A 18 -4.40 7.41 -4.32
N ASN A 19 -3.72 7.82 -3.25
CA ASN A 19 -2.50 7.16 -2.79
C ASN A 19 -2.74 6.60 -1.39
N VAL A 20 -2.57 5.29 -1.23
CA VAL A 20 -2.92 4.57 0.01
C VAL A 20 -1.80 3.61 0.38
N SER A 21 -1.43 3.59 1.65
CA SER A 21 -0.55 2.58 2.23
C SER A 21 -1.33 1.53 3.01
N PHE A 22 -0.90 0.28 2.87
CA PHE A 22 -1.51 -0.85 3.55
C PHE A 22 -0.49 -1.46 4.51
N ASN A 23 -0.69 -1.34 5.82
CA ASN A 23 0.28 -1.91 6.74
C ASN A 23 0.23 -3.46 6.73
N TYR A 24 1.32 -4.05 7.21
CA TYR A 24 1.47 -5.50 7.42
C TYR A 24 1.38 -6.36 6.15
N VAL A 25 1.60 -5.75 4.98
CA VAL A 25 1.77 -6.45 3.71
C VAL A 25 3.08 -6.04 3.08
N GLU A 26 3.72 -6.96 2.40
CA GLU A 26 4.94 -6.68 1.65
C GLU A 26 4.59 -6.03 0.30
N GLY A 27 5.30 -4.95 -0.06
CA GLY A 27 5.05 -4.16 -1.26
C GLY A 27 5.15 -4.95 -2.57
N GLU A 28 6.18 -5.78 -2.73
CA GLU A 28 6.38 -6.58 -3.95
C GLU A 28 5.24 -7.59 -4.15
N SER A 29 4.95 -8.34 -3.09
CA SER A 29 3.84 -9.29 -3.06
C SER A 29 2.50 -8.61 -3.36
N LEU A 30 2.28 -7.39 -2.85
CA LEU A 30 1.09 -6.60 -3.14
C LEU A 30 1.00 -6.20 -4.62
N ILE A 31 2.08 -5.68 -5.21
CA ILE A 31 2.10 -5.31 -6.63
C ILE A 31 1.83 -6.54 -7.50
N MET A 32 2.45 -7.68 -7.19
CA MET A 32 2.22 -8.93 -7.90
C MET A 32 0.76 -9.41 -7.78
N ALA A 33 0.14 -9.24 -6.61
CA ALA A 33 -1.26 -9.57 -6.38
C ALA A 33 -2.23 -8.62 -7.10
N LEU A 34 -1.78 -7.43 -7.49
CA LEU A 34 -2.56 -6.41 -8.21
C LEU A 34 -2.17 -6.30 -9.68
N LYS A 35 -1.48 -7.30 -10.26
CA LYS A 35 -0.96 -7.29 -11.65
C LYS A 35 -2.01 -7.02 -12.73
N ASP A 36 -3.29 -7.26 -12.44
CA ASP A 36 -4.39 -7.01 -13.37
C ASP A 36 -4.77 -5.51 -13.43
N LEU A 37 -4.18 -4.68 -12.57
CA LEU A 37 -4.38 -3.24 -12.50
C LEU A 37 -3.09 -2.51 -12.90
N ALA A 38 -3.23 -1.45 -13.69
CA ALA A 38 -2.13 -0.53 -13.98
C ALA A 38 -1.95 0.45 -12.80
N VAL A 39 -1.16 0.05 -11.79
CA VAL A 39 -0.90 0.83 -10.57
C VAL A 39 0.59 1.16 -10.38
N SER A 40 0.92 2.06 -9.46
CA SER A 40 2.30 2.43 -9.10
C SER A 40 2.52 2.30 -7.59
N SER A 41 3.64 1.71 -7.15
CA SER A 41 4.02 1.61 -5.73
C SER A 41 5.04 2.66 -5.26
N GLY A 42 5.60 3.44 -6.19
CA GLY A 42 6.61 4.46 -5.91
C GLY A 42 6.27 5.84 -6.45
N SER A 43 7.15 6.81 -6.18
CA SER A 43 7.08 8.19 -6.71
C SER A 43 7.31 8.28 -8.22
N ALA A 44 8.00 7.30 -8.81
CA ALA A 44 8.24 7.21 -10.25
C ALA A 44 7.90 5.80 -10.75
N CYS A 45 7.27 5.72 -11.91
CA CYS A 45 6.99 4.47 -12.61
C CYS A 45 8.33 3.75 -12.86
N THR A 46 8.58 2.65 -12.13
CA THR A 46 9.73 1.75 -12.30
C THR A 46 11.12 2.42 -12.25
N SER A 47 11.63 2.73 -11.05
CA SER A 47 13.08 2.64 -10.85
C SER A 47 13.42 1.18 -10.57
N ALA A 48 14.44 0.63 -11.23
CA ALA A 48 14.97 -0.73 -10.99
C ALA A 48 15.59 -0.93 -9.58
N SER A 49 15.25 -0.05 -8.65
CA SER A 49 15.76 0.06 -7.31
C SER A 49 14.58 -0.13 -6.36
N LEU A 50 14.73 -1.10 -5.45
CA LEU A 50 13.80 -1.47 -4.37
C LEU A 50 13.65 -0.38 -3.30
N GLU A 51 13.91 0.89 -3.63
CA GLU A 51 13.95 1.97 -2.66
C GLU A 51 12.54 2.53 -2.40
N PRO A 52 12.19 2.83 -1.14
CA PRO A 52 10.89 3.40 -0.81
C PRO A 52 10.78 4.80 -1.40
N SER A 53 9.54 5.19 -1.73
CA SER A 53 9.23 6.51 -2.31
C SER A 53 9.84 7.64 -1.48
N TYR A 54 10.78 8.38 -2.08
CA TYR A 54 11.43 9.52 -1.40
C TYR A 54 10.41 10.61 -1.03
N VAL A 55 9.30 10.72 -1.77
CA VAL A 55 8.20 11.64 -1.47
C VAL A 55 7.49 11.22 -0.19
N LEU A 56 7.18 9.93 -0.02
CA LEU A 56 6.50 9.44 1.19
C LEU A 56 7.42 9.51 2.41
N ARG A 57 8.72 9.23 2.25
CA ARG A 57 9.73 9.48 3.29
C ARG A 57 9.76 10.95 3.71
N ALA A 58 9.73 11.88 2.75
CA ALA A 58 9.69 13.31 3.04
C ALA A 58 8.40 13.75 3.76
N LEU A 59 7.30 13.01 3.59
CA LEU A 59 6.06 13.18 4.34
C LEU A 59 6.08 12.53 5.73
N GLY A 60 7.19 11.89 6.12
CA GLY A 60 7.38 11.28 7.43
C GLY A 60 6.85 9.84 7.54
N MET A 61 6.54 9.19 6.42
CA MET A 61 6.17 7.78 6.43
C MET A 61 7.38 6.89 6.71
N THR A 62 7.17 5.80 7.46
CA THR A 62 8.19 4.77 7.62
C THR A 62 8.43 4.04 6.31
N ASP A 63 9.59 3.41 6.18
CA ASP A 63 9.96 2.69 4.96
C ASP A 63 8.99 1.54 4.69
N GLU A 64 8.50 0.83 5.71
CA GLU A 64 7.54 -0.26 5.56
C GLU A 64 6.20 0.23 4.96
N LEU A 65 5.70 1.37 5.45
CA LEU A 65 4.48 1.98 4.93
C LEU A 65 4.68 2.58 3.54
N ALA A 66 5.87 3.11 3.25
CA ALA A 66 6.21 3.62 1.93
C ALA A 66 6.33 2.49 0.90
N HIS A 67 6.83 1.31 1.28
CA HIS A 67 6.92 0.14 0.40
C HIS A 67 5.56 -0.48 0.08
N SER A 68 4.64 -0.44 1.04
CA SER A 68 3.28 -0.96 0.91
C SER A 68 2.28 0.09 0.41
N SER A 69 2.78 1.18 -0.17
CA SER A 69 1.98 2.21 -0.81
C SER A 69 1.57 1.82 -2.23
N ILE A 70 0.33 2.13 -2.60
CA ILE A 70 -0.18 2.02 -3.96
C ILE A 70 -0.88 3.33 -4.35
N ARG A 71 -0.50 3.87 -5.52
CA ARG A 71 -1.16 4.99 -6.17
C ARG A 71 -2.08 4.49 -7.28
N PHE A 72 -3.37 4.78 -7.12
CA PHE A 72 -4.40 4.65 -8.14
C PHE A 72 -4.55 5.99 -8.86
N SER A 73 -4.53 5.97 -10.18
CA SER A 73 -4.67 7.16 -11.01
C SER A 73 -5.79 6.92 -12.02
N LEU A 74 -6.89 7.64 -11.86
CA LEU A 74 -8.07 7.52 -12.69
C LEU A 74 -7.96 8.41 -13.92
N GLY A 75 -8.54 7.94 -15.02
CA GLY A 75 -8.52 8.64 -16.31
C GLY A 75 -9.92 8.78 -16.90
N ARG A 76 -9.99 9.43 -18.07
CA ARG A 76 -11.25 9.64 -18.81
C ARG A 76 -12.02 8.35 -19.10
N PHE A 77 -11.31 7.23 -19.23
CA PHE A 77 -11.87 5.95 -19.64
C PHE A 77 -12.13 5.01 -18.46
N THR A 78 -11.80 5.42 -17.23
CA THR A 78 -12.07 4.60 -16.05
C THR A 78 -13.57 4.52 -15.80
N THR A 79 -14.11 3.32 -15.66
CA THR A 79 -15.55 3.10 -15.39
C THR A 79 -15.83 2.71 -13.94
N GLU A 80 -17.07 2.85 -13.49
CA GLU A 80 -17.48 2.43 -12.15
C GLU A 80 -17.27 0.93 -11.93
N GLU A 81 -17.49 0.12 -12.96
CA GLU A 81 -17.27 -1.34 -12.90
C GLU A 81 -15.80 -1.69 -12.68
N GLU A 82 -14.86 -0.96 -13.30
CA GLU A 82 -13.43 -1.12 -13.08
C GLU A 82 -13.03 -0.72 -11.65
N ILE A 83 -13.68 0.31 -11.09
CA ILE A 83 -13.49 0.71 -9.69
C ILE A 83 -14.00 -0.39 -8.75
N ASP A 84 -15.19 -0.92 -8.97
CA ASP A 84 -15.76 -1.99 -8.15
C ASP A 84 -14.90 -3.27 -8.23
N TYR A 85 -14.42 -3.62 -9.42
CA TYR A 85 -13.47 -4.70 -9.61
C TYR A 85 -12.18 -4.46 -8.81
N THR A 86 -11.62 -3.26 -8.92
CA THR A 86 -10.39 -2.85 -8.21
C THR A 86 -10.56 -2.95 -6.70
N ILE A 87 -11.67 -2.46 -6.14
CA ILE A 87 -11.96 -2.53 -4.70
C ILE A 87 -11.99 -3.99 -4.23
N ASN A 88 -12.69 -4.86 -4.97
CA ASN A 88 -12.79 -6.27 -4.61
C ASN A 88 -11.44 -6.98 -4.70
N LEU A 89 -10.67 -6.74 -5.78
CA LEU A 89 -9.34 -7.30 -5.95
C LEU A 89 -8.40 -6.87 -4.82
N VAL A 90 -8.32 -5.58 -4.52
CA VAL A 90 -7.47 -5.04 -3.45
C VAL A 90 -7.84 -5.64 -2.11
N ARG A 91 -9.14 -5.67 -1.76
CA ARG A 91 -9.60 -6.23 -0.49
C ARG A 91 -9.23 -7.71 -0.34
N ASN A 92 -9.43 -8.50 -1.39
CA ASN A 92 -9.11 -9.93 -1.37
C ASN A 92 -7.60 -10.18 -1.30
N SER A 93 -6.81 -9.44 -2.09
CA SER A 93 -5.35 -9.54 -2.11
C SER A 93 -4.74 -9.16 -0.76
N ILE A 94 -5.17 -8.04 -0.16
CA ILE A 94 -4.70 -7.61 1.16
C ILE A 94 -5.08 -8.63 2.24
N GLY A 95 -6.32 -9.14 2.22
CA GLY A 95 -6.75 -10.17 3.17
C GLY A 95 -5.83 -11.41 3.14
N ARG A 96 -5.59 -11.95 1.94
CA ARG A 96 -4.72 -13.12 1.75
C ARG A 96 -3.27 -12.85 2.15
N LEU A 97 -2.72 -11.68 1.82
CA LEU A 97 -1.34 -11.34 2.19
C LEU A 97 -1.19 -11.18 3.71
N ARG A 98 -2.19 -10.63 4.38
CA ARG A 98 -2.21 -10.49 5.84
C ARG A 98 -2.35 -11.84 6.56
N GLU A 99 -3.09 -12.79 6.00
CA GLU A 99 -3.15 -14.17 6.53
C GLU A 99 -1.77 -14.87 6.53
N LEU A 100 -0.86 -14.45 5.66
CA LEU A 100 0.50 -14.99 5.56
C LEU A 100 1.54 -14.15 6.32
N SER A 101 1.13 -13.02 6.92
CA SER A 101 2.02 -12.04 7.52
C SER A 101 2.15 -12.28 9.04
N PRO A 102 3.33 -12.69 9.54
CA PRO A 102 3.54 -12.84 10.99
C PRO A 102 3.33 -11.51 11.74
N LEU A 103 3.67 -10.38 11.11
CA LEU A 103 3.47 -9.05 11.68
C LEU A 103 1.99 -8.74 11.89
N TRP A 104 1.13 -9.17 10.95
CA TRP A 104 -0.31 -9.03 11.09
C TRP A 104 -0.86 -9.87 12.25
N GLU A 105 -0.40 -11.11 12.41
CA GLU A 105 -0.81 -11.96 13.54
C GLU A 105 -0.43 -11.32 14.88
N MET A 106 0.80 -10.82 15.01
CA MET A 106 1.28 -10.13 16.21
C MET A 106 0.46 -8.88 16.51
N PHE A 107 0.17 -8.07 15.49
CA PHE A 107 -0.71 -6.91 15.61
C PHE A 107 -2.10 -7.30 16.14
N LYS A 108 -2.72 -8.35 15.57
CA LYS A 108 -4.04 -8.84 16.03
C LYS A 108 -4.02 -9.40 17.44
N GLN A 109 -2.86 -9.86 17.93
CA GLN A 109 -2.65 -10.27 19.32
C GLN A 109 -2.39 -9.07 20.27
N GLY A 110 -2.35 -7.85 19.76
CA GLY A 110 -2.12 -6.63 20.54
C GLY A 110 -0.66 -6.40 20.91
N VAL A 111 0.28 -7.03 20.20
CA VAL A 111 1.71 -6.82 20.41
C VAL A 111 2.12 -5.47 19.82
N ASP A 112 2.81 -4.64 20.61
CA ASP A 112 3.42 -3.40 20.11
C ASP A 112 4.72 -3.76 19.38
N LEU A 113 4.67 -3.69 18.04
CA LEU A 113 5.81 -4.02 17.18
C LEU A 113 6.99 -3.05 17.35
N ASN A 114 6.76 -1.83 17.88
CA ASN A 114 7.84 -0.88 18.19
C ASN A 114 8.63 -1.30 19.44
N SER A 115 8.07 -2.18 20.26
CA SER A 115 8.72 -2.68 21.48
C SER A 115 9.59 -3.92 21.24
N ILE A 116 9.59 -4.44 20.01
CA ILE A 116 10.33 -5.64 19.63
C ILE A 116 11.73 -5.24 19.17
N GLU A 117 12.76 -5.84 19.77
CA GLU A 117 14.12 -5.74 19.26
C GLU A 117 14.27 -6.62 18.01
N TRP A 118 14.30 -5.97 16.85
CA TRP A 118 14.54 -6.63 15.58
C TRP A 118 16.03 -6.87 15.38
N SER A 119 16.41 -8.12 15.07
CA SER A 119 17.77 -8.41 14.61
C SER A 119 17.93 -7.88 13.18
N HIS A 120 18.58 -6.73 13.02
CA HIS A 120 18.99 -6.24 11.71
C HIS A 120 20.02 -7.22 11.10
N HIS A 121 19.70 -7.76 9.92
CA HIS A 121 20.64 -8.48 9.06
C HIS A 121 21.12 -7.55 7.94
#